data_AF-A0A3P8K613-F1
#
_entry.id   AF-A0A3P8K613-F1
#
_cell.length_a   1.000
_cell.length_b   1.000
_cell.length_c   1.000
_cell.angle_alpha   90.00
_cell.angle_beta   90.00
_cell.angle_gamma   90.00
#
_symmetry.space_group_name_H-M   'P 1'
#
loop_
_entity.id
_entity.type
_entity.pdbx_description
1 polymer ?
#
loop_
_entity_poly.entity_id
_entity_poly.type
_entity_poly.pdbx_seq_one_letter_code
_entity_poly.pdbx_strand_id
1 'polypeptide(L)'
;METKRLDNAALAAGISPSYINAHGKPQSIAAVTKQRLLNAMHRTTTVAKAAVNPLPNVQVFTHGKKMSLPVAGHGEFHWILTTEEGKQYQGQVKGGDTLSLPTKLPEGYHTLTLTRNGDRWHCRAIVAPVRCYEPQALKEGQKLWGACVQLYTLRSEKKLGDWRLRRPARDAAGNRSARRGVYWPQPDSCALSGQPGKRQPVQPLLAPLAERYLYRR
;
A
#
# COMPACT_ATOMS: atom_id res chain seq x y z
N MET A 1 15.96 35.04 0.20
CA MET A 1 15.84 34.16 -0.99
C MET A 1 15.94 32.67 -0.64
N GLU A 2 16.66 32.30 0.41
CA GLU A 2 16.84 30.89 0.82
C GLU A 2 15.57 30.19 1.32
N THR A 3 14.70 30.92 2.03
CA THR A 3 13.44 30.38 2.57
C THR A 3 12.51 29.86 1.48
N LYS A 4 12.37 30.61 0.37
CA LYS A 4 11.53 30.20 -0.78
C LYS A 4 12.07 28.93 -1.45
N ARG A 5 13.40 28.79 -1.55
CA ARG A 5 14.02 27.58 -2.13
C ARG A 5 13.79 26.36 -1.24
N LEU A 6 13.93 26.54 0.07
CA LEU A 6 13.69 25.49 1.05
C LEU A 6 12.22 25.08 1.10
N ASP A 7 11.29 26.02 1.01
CA ASP A 7 9.85 25.74 0.93
C ASP A 7 9.48 24.98 -0.34
N ASN A 8 10.04 25.37 -1.49
CA ASN A 8 9.83 24.66 -2.75
C ASN A 8 10.40 23.23 -2.72
N ALA A 9 11.59 23.06 -2.13
CA ALA A 9 12.19 21.74 -1.97
C ALA A 9 11.37 20.84 -1.02
N ALA A 10 10.86 21.41 0.08
CA ALA A 10 10.00 20.72 1.02
C ALA A 10 8.69 20.27 0.35
N LEU A 11 8.04 21.16 -0.40
CA LEU A 11 6.82 20.85 -1.16
C LEU A 11 7.06 19.75 -2.21
N ALA A 12 8.15 19.84 -2.97
CA ALA A 12 8.50 18.84 -3.98
C ALA A 12 8.76 17.46 -3.39
N ALA A 13 9.25 17.40 -2.14
CA ALA A 13 9.45 16.16 -1.40
C ALA A 13 8.19 15.68 -0.65
N GLY A 14 7.05 16.37 -0.78
CA GLY A 14 5.79 16.02 -0.13
C GLY A 14 5.68 16.47 1.34
N ILE A 15 6.55 17.36 1.81
CA ILE A 15 6.42 17.97 3.15
C ILE A 15 5.42 19.12 3.08
N SER A 16 4.29 18.96 3.77
CA SER A 16 3.28 20.02 3.89
C SER A 16 3.85 21.24 4.64
N PRO A 17 3.59 22.48 4.20
CA PRO A 17 4.11 23.68 4.87
C PRO A 17 3.37 24.01 6.18
N SER A 18 2.15 23.51 6.35
CA SER A 18 1.30 23.72 7.52
C SER A 18 0.35 22.55 7.74
N TYR A 19 -0.22 22.45 8.94
CA TYR A 19 -1.26 21.48 9.29
C TYR A 19 -2.27 22.09 10.26
N ILE A 20 -3.42 21.43 10.43
CA ILE A 20 -4.39 21.79 11.46
C ILE A 20 -4.08 20.99 12.72
N ASN A 21 -3.85 21.67 13.85
CA ASN A 21 -3.54 21.01 15.11
C ASN A 21 -4.79 20.42 15.79
N ALA A 22 -4.61 19.69 16.90
CA ALA A 22 -5.70 19.05 17.65
C ALA A 22 -6.75 20.05 18.19
N HIS A 23 -6.43 21.34 18.25
CA HIS A 23 -7.35 22.41 18.63
C HIS A 23 -8.01 23.10 17.42
N GLY A 24 -7.85 22.55 16.21
CA GLY A 24 -8.43 23.10 14.99
C GLY A 24 -7.72 24.33 14.43
N LYS A 25 -6.56 24.72 14.98
CA LYS A 25 -5.83 25.92 14.55
C LYS A 25 -4.80 25.58 13.47
N PRO A 26 -4.65 26.41 12.42
CA PRO A 26 -3.58 26.24 11.45
C PRO A 26 -2.24 26.52 12.12
N GLN A 27 -1.28 25.62 11.89
CA GLN A 27 0.07 25.70 12.44
C GLN A 27 1.09 25.52 11.32
N SER A 28 1.98 26.51 11.19
CA SER A 28 3.05 26.50 10.19
C SER A 28 4.26 25.68 10.68
N ILE A 29 4.96 25.03 9.76
CA ILE A 29 6.17 24.27 10.07
C ILE A 29 7.40 25.18 10.00
N ALA A 30 8.19 25.21 11.07
CA ALA A 30 9.45 25.96 11.14
C ALA A 30 10.48 25.48 10.09
N ALA A 31 11.29 26.41 9.58
CA ALA A 31 12.30 26.12 8.55
C ALA A 31 13.32 25.05 8.98
N VAL A 32 13.74 25.06 10.25
CA VAL A 32 14.66 24.06 10.83
C VAL A 32 14.07 22.65 10.74
N THR A 33 12.77 22.51 10.99
CA THR A 33 12.07 21.23 10.90
C THR A 33 12.03 20.73 9.45
N LYS A 34 11.68 21.61 8.50
CA LYS A 34 11.70 21.27 7.06
C LYS A 34 13.07 20.79 6.62
N GLN A 35 14.14 21.47 7.06
CA GLN A 35 15.52 21.09 6.75
C GLN A 35 15.89 19.71 7.32
N ARG A 36 15.53 19.45 8.58
CA ARG A 36 15.79 18.13 9.22
C ARG A 36 15.03 17.01 8.53
N LEU A 37 13.76 17.24 8.18
CA LEU A 37 12.95 16.27 7.43
C LEU A 37 13.52 16.00 6.04
N LEU A 38 13.95 17.05 5.32
CA LEU A 38 14.63 16.92 4.02
C LEU A 38 15.94 16.12 4.12
N ASN A 39 16.69 16.27 5.22
CA ASN A 39 17.91 15.50 5.44
C ASN A 39 17.62 14.05 5.88
N ALA A 40 16.50 13.82 6.57
CA ALA A 40 16.10 12.50 7.06
C ALA A 40 15.48 11.63 5.96
N MET A 41 14.74 12.22 5.03
CA MET A 41 14.42 11.55 3.77
C MET A 41 15.75 11.22 3.12
N HIS A 42 16.00 9.94 2.81
CA HIS A 42 17.17 9.54 2.04
C HIS A 42 17.25 10.48 0.85
N ARG A 43 18.18 11.45 0.86
CA ARG A 43 18.35 12.36 -0.25
C ARG A 43 18.50 11.45 -1.44
N THR A 44 17.50 11.45 -2.30
CA THR A 44 17.69 11.02 -3.67
C THR A 44 18.53 12.15 -4.25
N THR A 45 19.82 12.16 -3.87
CA THR A 45 20.89 13.02 -4.36
C THR A 45 21.22 12.55 -5.76
N THR A 46 20.19 12.61 -6.59
CA THR A 46 20.15 12.41 -8.01
C THR A 46 18.68 12.69 -8.36
N VAL A 47 18.34 13.98 -8.41
CA VAL A 47 17.84 14.48 -9.70
C VAL A 47 19.00 14.31 -10.69
N ALA A 48 19.42 13.06 -10.94
CA ALA A 48 20.16 12.70 -12.11
C ALA A 48 19.12 13.00 -13.16
N LYS A 49 19.24 14.21 -13.72
CA LYS A 49 18.70 14.68 -14.99
C LYS A 49 17.95 13.52 -15.62
N ALA A 50 16.67 13.36 -15.24
CA ALA A 50 15.99 12.08 -15.37
C ALA A 50 16.16 11.68 -16.83
N ALA A 51 16.95 10.64 -17.08
CA ALA A 51 16.93 9.99 -18.38
C ALA A 51 15.44 9.79 -18.63
N VAL A 52 14.91 10.45 -19.64
CA VAL A 52 13.46 10.66 -19.80
C VAL A 52 12.85 9.28 -19.88
N ASN A 53 12.39 8.77 -18.74
CA ASN A 53 11.93 7.41 -18.64
C ASN A 53 10.53 7.47 -19.25
N PRO A 54 10.30 6.82 -20.40
CA PRO A 54 9.05 7.00 -21.12
C PRO A 54 7.86 6.49 -20.31
N LEU A 55 8.10 5.60 -19.34
CA LEU A 55 7.11 5.08 -18.41
C LEU A 55 7.51 5.32 -16.94
N PRO A 56 6.53 5.51 -16.04
CA PRO A 56 6.77 5.40 -14.61
C PRO A 56 7.08 3.94 -14.22
N ASN A 57 7.83 3.73 -13.13
CA ASN A 57 8.15 2.37 -12.65
C ASN A 57 6.90 1.59 -12.22
N VAL A 58 5.89 2.29 -11.69
CA VAL A 58 4.61 1.73 -11.26
C VAL A 58 3.49 2.70 -11.59
N GLN A 59 2.37 2.16 -12.08
CA GLN A 59 1.15 2.90 -12.29
C GLN A 59 -0.03 2.12 -11.70
N VAL A 60 -0.87 2.81 -10.94
CA VAL A 60 -2.09 2.22 -10.35
C VAL A 60 -3.32 2.74 -11.09
N PHE A 61 -4.23 1.84 -11.41
CA PHE A 61 -5.51 2.08 -12.06
C PHE A 61 -6.66 1.54 -11.21
N THR A 62 -7.84 2.12 -11.40
CA THR A 62 -9.07 1.62 -10.79
C THR A 62 -9.81 0.74 -11.79
N HIS A 63 -10.21 -0.45 -11.37
CA HIS A 63 -11.01 -1.37 -12.17
C HIS A 63 -12.31 -0.71 -12.66
N GLY A 64 -12.67 -0.94 -13.93
CA GLY A 64 -13.86 -0.37 -14.56
C GLY A 64 -13.76 1.09 -15.02
N LYS A 65 -12.64 1.79 -14.76
CA LYS A 65 -12.38 3.13 -15.31
C LYS A 65 -11.48 3.07 -16.55
N LYS A 66 -11.53 4.11 -17.38
CA LYS A 66 -10.62 4.26 -18.52
C LYS A 66 -9.17 4.34 -18.00
N MET A 67 -8.31 3.44 -18.48
CA MET A 67 -6.92 3.35 -18.06
C MET A 67 -6.04 4.03 -19.11
N SER A 68 -5.49 5.18 -18.75
CA SER A 68 -4.66 6.00 -19.64
C SER A 68 -3.34 6.35 -18.95
N LEU A 69 -2.23 6.18 -19.66
CA LEU A 69 -0.88 6.44 -19.16
C LEU A 69 -0.14 7.38 -20.13
N PRO A 70 0.35 8.54 -19.69
CA PRO A 70 1.17 9.40 -20.54
C PRO A 70 2.52 8.73 -20.80
N VAL A 71 2.94 8.69 -22.07
CA VAL A 71 4.24 8.15 -22.47
C VAL A 71 5.17 9.31 -22.75
N ALA A 72 6.22 9.48 -21.95
CA ALA A 72 7.21 10.54 -22.16
C ALA A 72 8.20 10.19 -23.29
N GLY A 73 8.90 11.19 -23.81
CA GLY A 73 9.88 11.02 -24.89
C GLY A 73 9.31 11.30 -26.27
N HIS A 74 10.03 10.89 -27.32
CA HIS A 74 9.69 11.16 -28.72
C HIS A 74 9.88 9.92 -29.58
N GLY A 75 9.11 9.79 -30.66
CA GLY A 75 9.19 8.66 -31.60
C GLY A 75 8.18 7.56 -31.29
N GLU A 76 8.14 6.52 -32.12
CA GLU A 76 7.22 5.40 -31.96
C GLU A 76 7.80 4.32 -31.05
N PHE A 77 6.94 3.83 -30.16
CA PHE A 77 7.24 2.76 -29.23
C PHE A 77 6.27 1.60 -29.43
N HIS A 78 6.79 0.38 -29.36
CA HIS A 78 5.98 -0.82 -29.29
C HIS A 78 5.74 -1.17 -27.82
N TRP A 79 4.48 -1.38 -27.42
CA TRP A 79 4.16 -1.76 -26.05
C TRP A 79 3.57 -3.17 -26.01
N ILE A 80 3.92 -3.90 -24.96
CA ILE A 80 3.34 -5.21 -24.62
C ILE A 80 2.90 -5.15 -23.15
N LEU A 81 1.62 -5.42 -22.91
CA LEU A 81 1.05 -5.57 -21.58
C LEU A 81 0.77 -7.06 -21.32
N THR A 82 1.46 -7.63 -20.34
CA THR A 82 1.23 -8.99 -19.86
C THR A 82 0.44 -8.93 -18.56
N THR A 83 -0.76 -9.51 -18.57
CA THR A 83 -1.61 -9.63 -17.37
C THR A 83 -1.05 -10.66 -16.39
N GLU A 84 -1.58 -10.67 -15.16
CA GLU A 84 -1.18 -11.62 -14.12
C GLU A 84 -1.43 -13.07 -14.55
N GLU A 85 -2.50 -13.28 -15.30
CA GLU A 85 -2.93 -14.57 -15.85
C GLU A 85 -2.17 -14.96 -17.13
N GLY A 86 -1.21 -14.13 -17.58
CA GLY A 86 -0.37 -14.41 -18.75
C GLY A 86 -0.95 -13.97 -20.10
N LYS A 87 -2.19 -13.45 -20.15
CA LYS A 87 -2.75 -12.87 -21.38
C LYS A 87 -1.97 -11.62 -21.78
N GLN A 88 -1.60 -11.53 -23.05
CA GLN A 88 -0.83 -10.43 -23.61
C GLN A 88 -1.70 -9.51 -24.49
N TYR A 89 -1.42 -8.22 -24.41
CA TYR A 89 -1.94 -7.20 -25.30
C TYR A 89 -0.76 -6.43 -25.87
N GLN A 90 -0.85 -6.00 -27.12
CA GLN A 90 0.24 -5.29 -27.79
C GLN A 90 -0.29 -4.15 -28.65
N GLY A 91 0.55 -3.17 -28.92
CA GLY A 91 0.24 -2.07 -29.80
C GLY A 91 1.41 -1.12 -29.99
N GLN A 92 1.13 0.02 -30.60
CA GLN A 92 2.11 1.09 -30.79
C GLN A 92 1.59 2.38 -30.19
N VAL A 93 2.50 3.22 -29.72
CA VAL A 93 2.20 4.55 -29.17
C VAL A 93 3.36 5.50 -29.46
N LYS A 94 3.06 6.76 -29.75
CA LYS A 94 4.08 7.80 -29.93
C LYS A 94 4.46 8.40 -28.58
N GLY A 95 5.73 8.70 -28.39
CA GLY A 95 6.20 9.49 -27.25
C GLY A 95 5.60 10.89 -27.31
N GLY A 96 5.06 11.34 -26.18
CA GLY A 96 4.27 12.56 -26.05
C GLY A 96 2.75 12.29 -26.02
N ASP A 97 2.31 11.14 -26.54
CA ASP A 97 0.90 10.77 -26.53
C ASP A 97 0.50 9.99 -25.26
N THR A 98 -0.81 9.85 -25.09
CA THR A 98 -1.40 9.07 -23.99
C THR A 98 -1.73 7.65 -24.46
N LEU A 99 -1.06 6.66 -23.88
CA LEU A 99 -1.36 5.25 -24.09
C LEU A 99 -2.68 4.88 -23.39
N SER A 100 -3.68 4.46 -24.16
CA SER A 100 -4.92 3.88 -23.62
C SER A 100 -4.77 2.36 -23.52
N LEU A 101 -4.84 1.82 -22.30
CA LEU A 101 -4.82 0.39 -22.05
C LEU A 101 -6.23 -0.22 -22.28
N PRO A 102 -6.32 -1.55 -22.50
CA PRO A 102 -7.62 -2.22 -22.64
C PRO A 102 -8.53 -1.92 -21.44
N THR A 103 -9.78 -1.56 -21.71
CA THR A 103 -10.76 -1.14 -20.68
C THR A 103 -11.22 -2.27 -19.76
N LYS A 104 -11.02 -3.53 -20.16
CA LYS A 104 -11.43 -4.74 -19.41
C LYS A 104 -10.22 -5.54 -18.93
N LEU A 105 -9.28 -4.88 -18.26
CA LEU A 105 -8.21 -5.58 -17.56
C LEU A 105 -8.72 -6.10 -16.20
N PRO A 106 -8.41 -7.36 -15.83
CA PRO A 106 -8.79 -7.91 -14.54
C PRO A 106 -8.08 -7.16 -13.40
N GLU A 107 -8.61 -7.28 -12.19
CA GLU A 107 -7.93 -6.80 -10.98
C GLU A 107 -6.66 -7.63 -10.74
N GLY A 108 -5.55 -6.99 -10.41
CA GLY A 108 -4.28 -7.68 -10.16
C GLY A 108 -3.03 -6.90 -10.56
N TYR A 109 -1.93 -7.64 -10.67
CA TYR A 109 -0.60 -7.11 -11.00
C TYR A 109 -0.22 -7.47 -12.43
N HIS A 110 0.04 -6.46 -13.25
CA HIS A 110 0.38 -6.61 -14.66
C HIS A 110 1.73 -5.97 -14.96
N THR A 111 2.33 -6.41 -16.07
CA THR A 111 3.63 -5.90 -16.53
C THR A 111 3.45 -5.24 -17.88
N LEU A 112 3.66 -3.92 -17.94
CA LEU A 112 3.73 -3.15 -19.17
C LEU A 112 5.20 -3.00 -19.57
N THR A 113 5.54 -3.39 -20.79
CA THR A 113 6.88 -3.23 -21.36
C THR A 113 6.80 -2.39 -22.61
N LEU A 114 7.61 -1.34 -22.66
CA LEU A 114 7.79 -0.48 -23.83
C LEU A 114 9.11 -0.84 -24.49
N THR A 115 9.13 -0.97 -25.82
CA THR A 115 10.33 -1.32 -26.59
C THR A 115 10.52 -0.33 -27.74
N ARG A 116 11.75 0.14 -27.93
CA ARG A 116 12.15 0.95 -29.09
C ARG A 116 13.64 0.74 -29.37
N ASN A 117 14.01 0.47 -30.63
CA ASN A 117 15.40 0.36 -31.07
C ASN A 117 16.30 -0.56 -30.20
N GLY A 118 15.73 -1.62 -29.61
CA GLY A 118 16.44 -2.54 -28.71
C GLY A 118 16.35 -2.17 -27.21
N ASP A 119 16.03 -0.92 -26.89
CA ASP A 119 15.82 -0.48 -25.50
C ASP A 119 14.46 -0.95 -24.99
N ARG A 120 14.42 -1.32 -23.70
CA ARG A 120 13.22 -1.79 -23.01
C ARG A 120 13.00 -1.05 -21.71
N TRP A 121 11.77 -0.62 -21.48
CA TRP A 121 11.32 0.01 -20.25
C TRP A 121 10.16 -0.77 -19.64
N HIS A 122 10.19 -0.96 -18.33
CA HIS A 122 9.19 -1.73 -17.61
C HIS A 122 8.39 -0.84 -16.66
N CYS A 123 7.09 -1.07 -16.62
CA CYS A 123 6.16 -0.46 -15.70
C CYS A 123 5.26 -1.53 -15.09
N ARG A 124 5.12 -1.53 -13.77
CA ARG A 124 4.12 -2.35 -13.08
C ARG A 124 2.77 -1.66 -13.14
N ALA A 125 1.83 -2.22 -13.89
CA ALA A 125 0.46 -1.75 -13.95
C ALA A 125 -0.38 -2.51 -12.91
N ILE A 126 -0.96 -1.82 -11.93
CA ILE A 126 -1.77 -2.41 -10.87
C ILE A 126 -3.22 -2.00 -11.09
N VAL A 127 -4.13 -2.96 -11.19
CA VAL A 127 -5.57 -2.69 -11.29
C VAL A 127 -6.22 -3.05 -9.96
N ALA A 128 -6.73 -2.05 -9.25
CA ALA A 128 -7.33 -2.20 -7.94
C ALA A 128 -8.87 -2.01 -7.97
N PRO A 129 -9.62 -2.75 -7.13
CA PRO A 129 -11.06 -2.52 -6.97
C PRO A 129 -11.34 -1.13 -6.36
N VAL A 130 -12.54 -0.61 -6.63
CA VAL A 130 -13.01 0.67 -6.04
C VAL A 130 -13.26 0.55 -4.54
N ARG A 131 -13.63 -0.65 -4.06
CA ARG A 131 -14.00 -0.91 -2.68
C ARG A 131 -13.19 -2.07 -2.12
N CYS A 132 -12.82 -1.96 -0.85
CA CYS A 132 -12.27 -3.09 -0.11
C CYS A 132 -13.33 -4.21 0.01
N TYR A 133 -12.87 -5.42 0.31
CA TYR A 133 -13.78 -6.53 0.56
C TYR A 133 -14.66 -6.27 1.80
N GLU A 134 -15.95 -6.51 1.63
CA GLU A 134 -16.93 -6.49 2.70
C GLU A 134 -17.59 -7.87 2.80
N PRO A 135 -17.63 -8.49 3.99
CA PRO A 135 -18.34 -9.76 4.18
C PRO A 135 -19.83 -9.60 3.91
N GLN A 136 -20.45 -10.65 3.38
CA GLN A 136 -21.85 -10.65 2.95
C GLN A 136 -22.83 -10.18 4.05
N ALA A 137 -22.60 -10.59 5.31
CA ALA A 137 -23.43 -10.16 6.43
C ALA A 137 -23.44 -8.63 6.62
N LEU A 138 -22.33 -7.94 6.41
CA LEU A 138 -22.28 -6.47 6.48
C LEU A 138 -22.97 -5.83 5.28
N LYS A 139 -22.85 -6.43 4.08
CA LYS A 139 -23.58 -5.97 2.89
C LYS A 139 -25.09 -6.10 3.03
N GLU A 140 -25.55 -7.12 3.74
CA GLU A 140 -26.96 -7.33 4.08
C GLU A 140 -27.45 -6.48 5.26
N GLY A 141 -26.61 -5.57 5.78
CA GLY A 141 -26.97 -4.70 6.90
C GLY A 141 -27.07 -5.41 8.25
N GLN A 142 -26.55 -6.63 8.37
CA GLN A 142 -26.56 -7.37 9.63
C GLN A 142 -25.61 -6.76 10.64
N LYS A 143 -26.02 -6.73 11.91
CA LYS A 143 -25.17 -6.30 13.03
C LYS A 143 -24.33 -7.48 13.51
N LEU A 144 -23.02 -7.41 13.25
CA LEU A 144 -22.05 -8.37 13.76
C LEU A 144 -21.48 -7.88 15.10
N TRP A 145 -21.19 -8.81 16.00
CA TRP A 145 -20.46 -8.54 17.23
C TRP A 145 -19.23 -9.45 17.32
N GLY A 146 -18.21 -9.00 18.04
CA GLY A 146 -16.96 -9.72 18.20
C GLY A 146 -16.28 -9.35 19.52
N ALA A 147 -15.43 -10.25 20.02
CA ALA A 147 -14.61 -9.97 21.19
C ALA A 147 -13.26 -9.39 20.75
N CYS A 148 -12.94 -8.20 21.25
CA CYS A 148 -11.61 -7.60 21.12
C CYS A 148 -10.80 -7.98 22.35
N VAL A 149 -9.78 -8.83 22.19
CA VAL A 149 -8.96 -9.32 23.31
C VAL A 149 -7.48 -9.13 23.01
N GLN A 150 -6.71 -8.83 24.05
CA GLN A 150 -5.26 -8.81 23.98
C GLN A 150 -4.77 -10.25 24.10
N LEU A 151 -4.18 -10.81 23.04
CA LEU A 151 -3.80 -12.23 23.02
C LEU A 151 -2.94 -12.66 24.21
N TYR A 152 -2.04 -11.79 24.65
CA TYR A 152 -1.16 -12.03 25.79
C TYR A 152 -1.86 -12.05 27.15
N THR A 153 -3.11 -11.58 27.25
CA THR A 153 -3.89 -11.62 28.51
C THR A 153 -4.72 -12.90 28.62
N LEU A 154 -4.83 -13.70 27.56
CA LEU A 154 -5.60 -14.95 27.60
C LEU A 154 -4.86 -16.01 28.41
N ARG A 155 -5.57 -16.66 29.33
CA ARG A 155 -5.09 -17.77 30.15
C ARG A 155 -5.89 -19.03 29.81
N SER A 156 -5.21 -20.17 29.72
CA SER A 156 -5.83 -21.49 29.53
C SER A 156 -5.29 -22.46 30.59
N GLU A 157 -6.11 -23.44 30.98
CA GLU A 157 -5.75 -24.48 31.95
C GLU A 157 -4.46 -25.22 31.59
N LYS A 158 -4.14 -25.31 30.29
CA LYS A 158 -2.98 -26.06 29.81
C LYS A 158 -1.71 -25.24 29.62
N LYS A 159 -1.75 -23.88 29.66
CA LYS A 159 -0.56 -22.97 29.58
C LYS A 159 -0.91 -21.47 29.60
N LEU A 160 0.01 -20.67 30.13
CA LEU A 160 0.03 -19.19 30.03
C LEU A 160 0.69 -18.76 28.70
N GLY A 161 0.01 -17.95 27.86
CA GLY A 161 0.65 -17.26 26.73
C GLY A 161 0.92 -18.06 25.45
N ASP A 162 0.19 -19.16 25.19
CA ASP A 162 0.33 -19.89 23.92
C ASP A 162 -0.38 -19.15 22.76
N TRP A 163 0.38 -18.67 21.78
CA TRP A 163 -0.12 -18.05 20.54
C TRP A 163 -0.99 -19.01 19.70
N ARG A 164 -0.97 -20.32 19.99
CA ARG A 164 -1.85 -21.32 19.38
C ARG A 164 -3.30 -21.27 19.88
N LEU A 165 -3.65 -20.35 20.78
CA LEU A 165 -5.01 -20.12 21.32
C LEU A 165 -6.04 -19.53 20.33
N ARG A 166 -5.75 -19.48 19.02
CA ARG A 166 -6.72 -19.06 17.98
C ARG A 166 -8.02 -19.89 17.96
N ARG A 167 -8.01 -21.12 18.49
CA ARG A 167 -9.17 -22.02 18.53
C ARG A 167 -10.15 -21.73 19.69
N PRO A 168 -9.73 -21.70 20.98
CA PRO A 168 -10.68 -21.52 22.09
C PRO A 168 -11.39 -20.16 22.14
N ALA A 169 -10.81 -19.08 21.60
CA ALA A 169 -11.50 -17.79 21.46
C ALA A 169 -12.69 -17.85 20.48
N ARG A 170 -12.64 -18.78 19.52
CA ARG A 170 -13.72 -19.02 18.55
C ARG A 170 -14.89 -19.78 19.20
N ASP A 171 -14.58 -20.69 20.13
CA ASP A 171 -15.55 -21.55 20.82
C ASP A 171 -16.33 -20.82 21.91
N ALA A 172 -15.69 -19.90 22.66
CA ALA A 172 -16.37 -19.07 23.66
C ALA A 172 -17.42 -18.12 23.04
N ALA A 173 -17.24 -17.71 21.78
CA ALA A 173 -18.21 -16.92 21.03
C ALA A 173 -19.36 -17.77 20.43
N GLY A 174 -19.19 -19.09 20.34
CA GLY A 174 -20.17 -20.00 19.72
C GLY A 174 -21.34 -20.40 20.62
N ASN A 175 -21.22 -20.28 21.95
CA ASN A 175 -22.17 -20.87 22.89
C ASN A 175 -23.29 -19.92 23.38
N ARG A 176 -23.42 -18.72 22.80
CA ARG A 176 -24.54 -17.79 23.03
C ARG A 176 -25.12 -17.33 21.70
N SER A 177 -26.01 -18.12 21.10
CA SER A 177 -26.94 -17.72 20.00
C SER A 177 -26.41 -16.77 18.92
N ALA A 178 -25.10 -16.79 18.64
CA ALA A 178 -24.45 -15.76 17.85
C ALA A 178 -23.97 -16.32 16.53
N ARG A 179 -24.72 -15.94 15.52
CA ARG A 179 -24.34 -16.08 14.13
C ARG A 179 -23.08 -15.22 13.91
N ARG A 180 -21.92 -15.90 13.85
CA ARG A 180 -20.62 -15.44 13.33
C ARG A 180 -19.95 -14.28 14.10
N GLY A 181 -19.11 -14.62 15.09
CA GLY A 181 -18.19 -13.69 15.74
C GLY A 181 -16.94 -13.39 14.90
N VAL A 182 -16.57 -12.12 14.79
CA VAL A 182 -15.29 -11.67 14.20
C VAL A 182 -14.26 -11.50 15.32
N TYR A 183 -13.06 -12.04 15.11
CA TYR A 183 -11.96 -11.97 16.07
C TYR A 183 -10.91 -10.96 15.57
N TRP A 184 -10.60 -9.96 16.39
CA TRP A 184 -9.62 -8.91 16.09
C TRP A 184 -8.42 -8.98 17.05
N PRO A 185 -7.33 -9.68 16.68
CA PRO A 185 -6.12 -9.63 17.47
C PRO A 185 -5.42 -8.28 17.30
N GLN A 186 -4.68 -7.86 18.34
CA GLN A 186 -3.67 -6.82 18.20
C GLN A 186 -2.57 -7.25 17.20
N PRO A 187 -1.75 -6.31 16.69
CA PRO A 187 -0.66 -6.65 15.77
C PRO A 187 0.30 -7.65 16.40
N ASP A 188 0.24 -8.90 15.96
CA ASP A 188 1.21 -9.94 16.30
C ASP A 188 2.45 -9.74 15.41
N SER A 189 3.32 -8.83 15.83
CA SER A 189 4.60 -8.63 15.15
C SER A 189 5.66 -9.49 15.84
N CYS A 190 6.43 -10.26 15.07
CA CYS A 190 7.50 -11.11 15.61
C CYS A 190 8.46 -10.28 16.49
N ALA A 191 8.47 -10.56 17.79
CA ALA A 191 9.53 -10.10 18.69
C ALA A 191 10.73 -11.05 18.57
N LEU A 192 11.95 -10.52 18.61
CA LEU A 192 13.17 -11.32 18.68
C LEU A 192 13.11 -12.24 19.91
N SER A 193 13.26 -13.55 19.69
CA SER A 193 13.31 -14.52 20.80
C SER A 193 14.58 -14.27 21.63
N GLY A 194 14.43 -14.14 22.95
CA GLY A 194 15.56 -14.20 23.90
C GLY A 194 15.95 -12.90 24.61
N GLN A 195 15.31 -11.77 24.34
CA GLN A 195 15.58 -10.52 25.10
C GLN A 195 14.46 -10.22 26.12
N PRO A 196 14.76 -10.13 27.43
CA PRO A 196 13.84 -9.53 28.40
C PRO A 196 13.79 -8.02 28.18
N GLY A 197 12.60 -7.46 27.92
CA GLY A 197 12.43 -6.03 27.64
C GLY A 197 10.96 -5.62 27.55
N LYS A 198 10.70 -4.29 27.53
CA LYS A 198 9.35 -3.72 27.37
C LYS A 198 8.77 -4.15 26.00
N ARG A 199 7.78 -5.04 26.01
CA ARG A 199 7.09 -5.49 24.79
C ARG A 199 5.88 -4.58 24.53
N GLN A 200 6.03 -3.64 23.60
CA GLN A 200 4.91 -2.82 23.12
C GLN A 200 4.44 -3.33 21.75
N PRO A 201 3.18 -3.75 21.58
CA PRO A 201 2.66 -4.26 20.30
C PRO A 201 2.76 -3.28 19.13
N VAL A 202 2.83 -1.98 19.43
CA VAL A 202 2.89 -0.88 18.45
C VAL A 202 4.31 -0.49 18.04
N GLN A 203 5.34 -1.14 18.61
CA GLN A 203 6.74 -0.93 18.26
C GLN A 203 7.37 -2.26 17.79
N PRO A 204 6.99 -2.74 16.60
CA PRO A 204 7.53 -3.99 16.08
C PRO A 204 8.99 -3.82 15.65
N LEU A 205 9.85 -4.78 16.00
CA LEU A 205 11.25 -4.80 15.55
C LEU A 205 11.44 -5.30 14.11
N LEU A 206 10.39 -5.90 13.52
CA LEU A 206 10.34 -6.37 12.13
C LEU A 206 9.03 -5.91 11.51
N ALA A 207 9.09 -5.45 10.25
CA ALA A 207 7.89 -5.15 9.49
C ALA A 207 7.00 -6.41 9.39
N PRO A 208 5.69 -6.33 9.67
CA PRO A 208 4.81 -7.48 9.54
C PRO A 208 4.85 -7.95 8.09
N LEU A 209 5.29 -9.19 7.88
CA LEU A 209 5.17 -9.88 6.60
C LEU A 209 3.68 -9.91 6.26
N ALA A 210 3.27 -9.11 5.29
CA ALA A 210 1.92 -9.19 4.74
C ALA A 210 1.70 -10.62 4.23
N GLU A 211 0.88 -11.39 4.96
CA GLU A 211 0.52 -12.76 4.60
C GLU A 211 -0.05 -12.76 3.17
N ARG A 212 0.65 -13.44 2.26
CA ARG A 212 0.32 -13.58 0.83
C ARG A 212 -0.97 -14.38 0.54
N TYR A 213 -1.84 -14.59 1.53
CA TYR A 213 -3.00 -15.48 1.40
C TYR A 213 -4.36 -14.76 1.37
N LEU A 214 -4.42 -13.42 1.43
CA LEU A 214 -5.68 -12.69 1.43
C LEU A 214 -6.28 -12.41 0.03
N TYR A 215 -5.62 -12.80 -1.06
CA TYR A 215 -6.06 -12.49 -2.44
C TYR A 215 -6.30 -13.68 -3.38
N ARG A 216 -6.29 -14.93 -2.89
CA ARG A 216 -6.79 -16.05 -3.70
C ARG A 216 -8.30 -16.16 -3.54
N ARG A 217 -9.05 -15.79 -4.59
CA ARG A 217 -10.40 -16.33 -4.80
C ARG A 217 -10.31 -17.80 -5.19
#